data_AF-A0A519T7X8-F1
#
_entry.id   AF-A0A519T7X8-F1
#
_cell.length_a   1.000
_cell.length_b   1.000
_cell.length_c   1.000
_cell.angle_alpha   90.00
_cell.angle_beta   90.00
_cell.angle_gamma   90.00
#
_symmetry.space_group_name_H-M   'P 1'
#
loop_
_entity.id
_entity.type
_entity.pdbx_description
1 polymer ?
#
loop_
_entity_poly.entity_id
_entity_poly.type
_entity_poly.pdbx_seq_one_letter_code
_entity_poly.pdbx_strand_id
1 'polypeptide(L)'
;TTAAVCGPLQPAELCVDFDARRSVDAAAGPLEYRWNMGDGTTLTGLTVTHCYQTRARYQIVLDVVVPATGEVRRAEKTFDVDLTRKPVLNFSVGPTLKARVGQPVAFDALDSVLPDCQSVVVIWDFRDGYTQQGRRVEHSFRKAGRFPVRMSLRGYGPGACAASNCVSQEVIVEP
;
A
#
# COMPACT_ATOMS: atom_id res chain seq x y z
N THR A 1 -17.72 -16.64 -14.10
CA THR A 1 -17.51 -15.60 -13.06
C THR A 1 -16.03 -15.53 -12.76
N THR A 2 -15.35 -14.50 -13.23
CA THR A 2 -13.92 -14.27 -12.92
C THR A 2 -13.81 -14.03 -11.42
N ALA A 3 -13.32 -15.02 -10.68
CA ALA A 3 -13.01 -14.83 -9.27
C ALA A 3 -12.01 -13.67 -9.17
N ALA A 4 -12.40 -12.58 -8.51
CA ALA A 4 -11.54 -11.43 -8.31
C ALA A 4 -10.16 -11.91 -7.83
N VAL A 5 -9.13 -11.50 -8.57
CA VAL A 5 -7.74 -11.78 -8.21
C VAL A 5 -7.39 -10.78 -7.11
N CYS A 6 -6.96 -11.29 -5.96
CA CYS A 6 -6.51 -10.45 -4.85
C CYS A 6 -5.18 -9.78 -5.21
N GLY A 7 -5.00 -8.54 -4.78
CA GLY A 7 -3.79 -7.76 -5.05
C GLY A 7 -2.58 -8.22 -4.22
N PRO A 8 -1.43 -7.54 -4.38
CA PRO A 8 -0.31 -7.68 -3.44
C PRO A 8 -0.67 -7.14 -2.06
N LEU A 9 0.20 -7.37 -1.08
CA LEU A 9 0.09 -6.78 0.27
C LEU A 9 0.01 -5.25 0.15
N GLN A 10 -0.86 -4.64 0.95
CA GLN A 10 -1.12 -3.20 0.95
C GLN A 10 -0.70 -2.61 2.30
N PRO A 11 0.49 -1.97 2.38
CA PRO A 11 0.88 -1.23 3.58
C PRO A 11 0.01 0.02 3.76
N ALA A 12 0.11 0.67 4.92
CA ALA A 12 -0.51 1.98 5.10
C ALA A 12 0.16 2.99 4.16
N GLU A 13 -0.65 3.73 3.41
CA GLU A 13 -0.16 4.82 2.57
C GLU A 13 -1.11 6.01 2.51
N LEU A 14 -0.55 7.19 2.30
CA LEU A 14 -1.27 8.43 2.03
C LEU A 14 -0.77 9.04 0.72
N CYS A 15 -1.57 8.89 -0.33
CA CYS A 15 -1.34 9.54 -1.61
C CYS A 15 -1.89 10.98 -1.61
N VAL A 16 -1.09 11.91 -2.11
CA VAL A 16 -1.40 13.34 -2.20
C VAL A 16 -1.08 13.82 -3.61
N ASP A 17 -2.01 14.58 -4.18
CA ASP A 17 -1.81 15.27 -5.45
C ASP A 17 -1.22 16.66 -5.21
N PHE A 18 -0.15 16.96 -5.93
CA PHE A 18 0.55 18.23 -5.92
C PHE A 18 0.33 18.92 -7.26
N ASP A 19 0.04 20.22 -7.21
CA ASP A 19 -0.42 20.98 -8.35
C ASP A 19 0.30 22.33 -8.42
N ALA A 20 1.10 22.50 -9.47
CA ALA A 20 1.81 23.75 -9.79
C ALA A 20 1.15 24.53 -10.93
N ARG A 21 -0.10 24.24 -11.33
CA ARG A 21 -0.79 24.97 -12.43
C ARG A 21 -0.91 26.47 -12.22
N ARG A 22 -0.75 26.96 -10.98
CA ARG A 22 -0.76 28.38 -10.64
C ARG A 22 0.62 29.04 -10.67
N SER A 23 1.68 28.26 -10.86
CA SER A 23 3.04 28.75 -11.04
C SER A 23 3.23 29.15 -12.50
N VAL A 24 2.94 30.41 -12.81
CA VAL A 24 2.99 30.95 -14.19
C VAL A 24 3.99 32.09 -14.28
N ASP A 25 4.71 32.14 -15.40
CA ASP A 25 5.51 33.30 -15.79
C ASP A 25 5.41 33.47 -17.31
N ALA A 26 4.51 34.35 -17.74
CA ALA A 26 4.22 34.57 -19.16
C ALA A 26 5.41 35.18 -19.92
N ALA A 27 6.34 35.84 -19.21
CA ALA A 27 7.54 36.43 -19.81
C ALA A 27 8.68 35.41 -19.97
N ALA A 28 8.67 34.33 -19.17
CA ALA A 28 9.72 33.31 -19.14
C ALA A 28 9.58 32.20 -20.19
N GLY A 29 8.44 32.08 -20.88
CA GLY A 29 8.17 31.00 -21.83
C GLY A 29 7.88 29.66 -21.14
N PRO A 30 8.19 28.51 -21.78
CA PRO A 30 7.94 27.19 -21.20
C PRO A 30 8.69 26.99 -19.87
N LEU A 31 7.99 26.48 -18.86
CA LEU A 31 8.53 26.21 -17.53
C LEU A 31 8.70 24.71 -17.30
N GLU A 32 9.76 24.32 -16.60
CA GLU A 32 9.96 22.98 -16.05
C GLU A 32 9.64 22.97 -14.54
N TYR A 33 9.08 21.86 -14.05
CA TYR A 33 8.68 21.71 -12.65
C TYR A 33 9.36 20.48 -12.07
N ARG A 34 10.16 20.69 -11.01
CA ARG A 34 10.89 19.64 -10.30
C ARG A 34 10.46 19.64 -8.84
N TRP A 35 10.01 18.49 -8.37
CA TRP A 35 9.52 18.30 -7.01
C TRP A 35 10.53 17.46 -6.23
N ASN A 36 10.80 17.85 -4.99
CA ASN A 36 11.42 17.00 -3.97
C ASN A 36 10.37 16.77 -2.88
N MET A 37 10.06 15.49 -2.62
CA MET A 37 8.96 15.11 -1.74
C MET A 37 9.34 15.06 -0.25
N GLY A 38 10.62 15.32 0.07
CA GLY A 38 11.15 15.33 1.43
C GLY A 38 11.48 13.94 1.99
N ASP A 39 11.22 12.86 1.25
CA ASP A 39 11.54 11.47 1.60
C ASP A 39 12.68 10.88 0.76
N GLY A 40 13.36 11.73 -0.03
CA GLY A 40 14.37 11.34 -1.00
C GLY A 40 13.84 11.14 -2.42
N THR A 41 12.51 11.10 -2.62
CA THR A 41 11.89 11.01 -3.94
C THR A 41 11.90 12.36 -4.65
N THR A 42 12.26 12.35 -5.93
CA THR A 42 12.09 13.50 -6.83
C THR A 42 11.16 13.16 -7.97
N LEU A 43 10.31 14.12 -8.34
CA LEU A 43 9.31 13.98 -9.41
C LEU A 43 9.39 15.18 -10.35
N THR A 44 8.90 15.03 -11.58
CA THR A 44 8.83 16.12 -12.55
C THR A 44 7.43 16.20 -13.15
N GLY A 45 7.00 17.42 -13.47
CA GLY A 45 5.71 17.67 -14.09
C GLY A 45 4.89 18.73 -13.37
N LEU A 46 3.94 19.30 -14.12
CA LEU A 46 3.07 20.37 -13.64
C LEU A 46 2.16 19.92 -12.49
N THR A 47 1.72 18.67 -12.55
CA THR A 47 0.96 17.99 -11.49
C THR A 47 1.60 16.63 -11.25
N VAL A 48 1.77 16.25 -9.99
CA VAL A 48 2.35 14.95 -9.61
C VAL A 48 1.54 14.34 -8.46
N THR A 49 1.51 13.02 -8.39
CA THR A 49 0.94 12.28 -7.26
C THR A 49 2.08 11.57 -6.54
N HIS A 50 2.11 11.65 -5.21
CA HIS A 50 3.09 10.94 -4.39
C HIS A 50 2.43 10.28 -3.20
N CYS A 51 2.85 9.06 -2.87
CA CYS A 51 2.29 8.27 -1.78
C CYS A 51 3.34 8.06 -0.68
N TYR A 52 3.02 8.53 0.53
CA TYR A 52 3.89 8.38 1.70
C TYR A 52 3.50 7.13 2.51
N GLN A 53 4.49 6.29 2.81
CA GLN A 53 4.32 5.03 3.56
C GLN A 53 4.84 5.10 5.01
N THR A 54 5.51 6.20 5.36
CA THR A 54 6.05 6.42 6.71
C THR A 54 5.38 7.63 7.34
N ARG A 55 4.97 7.51 8.60
CA ARG A 55 4.52 8.65 9.40
C ARG A 55 5.70 9.56 9.66
N ALA A 56 5.67 10.75 9.09
CA ALA A 56 6.64 11.81 9.37
C ALA A 56 6.08 13.16 8.93
N ARG A 57 6.80 14.22 9.31
CA ARG A 57 6.63 15.56 8.73
C ARG A 57 7.60 15.70 7.57
N TYR A 58 7.07 15.92 6.36
CA TYR A 58 7.85 16.08 5.15
C TYR A 58 7.92 17.55 4.72
N GLN A 59 9.08 17.99 4.24
CA GLN A 59 9.25 19.27 3.56
C GLN A 59 9.26 19.02 2.05
N ILE A 60 8.20 19.46 1.38
CA ILE A 60 8.08 19.39 -0.07
C ILE A 60 8.65 20.67 -0.66
N VAL A 61 9.50 20.51 -1.68
CA VAL A 61 10.12 21.62 -2.41
C VAL A 61 9.74 21.52 -3.88
N LEU A 62 9.24 22.62 -4.44
CA LEU A 62 9.02 22.80 -5.88
C LEU A 62 10.08 23.77 -6.41
N ASP A 63 10.88 23.31 -7.35
CA ASP A 63 11.76 24.13 -8.17
C ASP A 63 11.11 24.32 -9.55
N VAL A 64 10.71 25.56 -9.85
CA VAL A 64 10.23 25.98 -11.16
C VAL A 64 11.43 26.53 -11.94
N VAL A 65 11.80 25.86 -13.02
CA VAL A 65 12.99 26.16 -13.81
C VAL A 65 12.58 26.83 -15.12
N VAL A 66 13.26 27.92 -15.47
CA VAL A 66 13.15 28.59 -16.77
C VAL A 66 14.31 28.09 -17.65
N PRO A 67 14.10 27.17 -18.61
CA PRO A 67 15.20 26.54 -19.34
C PRO A 67 16.01 27.53 -20.18
N ALA A 68 15.38 28.61 -20.65
CA ALA A 68 16.03 29.63 -21.48
C ALA A 68 17.11 30.43 -20.71
N THR A 69 16.94 30.62 -19.41
CA THR A 69 17.84 31.44 -18.57
C THR A 69 18.57 30.62 -17.51
N GLY A 70 18.10 29.41 -17.21
CA GLY A 70 18.56 28.62 -16.07
C GLY A 70 18.06 29.15 -14.72
N GLU A 71 17.18 30.16 -14.71
CA GLU A 71 16.59 30.69 -13.47
C GLU A 71 15.77 29.60 -12.76
N VAL A 72 15.94 29.49 -11.44
CA VAL A 72 15.17 28.56 -10.61
C VAL A 72 14.43 29.34 -9.55
N ARG A 73 13.10 29.22 -9.54
CA ARG A 73 12.22 29.77 -8.50
C ARG A 73 11.74 28.65 -7.59
N ARG A 74 12.01 28.81 -6.31
CA ARG A 74 11.73 27.79 -5.29
C ARG A 74 10.49 28.15 -4.48
N ALA A 75 9.64 27.16 -4.26
CA ALA A 75 8.57 27.19 -3.26
C ALA A 75 8.68 25.97 -2.36
N GLU A 76 8.29 26.12 -1.09
CA GLU A 76 8.34 25.02 -0.12
C GLU A 76 7.06 24.96 0.72
N LYS A 77 6.70 23.75 1.14
CA LYS A 77 5.58 23.51 2.04
C LYS A 77 5.85 22.30 2.91
N THR A 78 5.52 22.40 4.20
CA THR A 78 5.55 21.24 5.09
C THR A 78 4.20 20.52 5.10
N PHE A 79 4.25 19.20 5.19
CA PHE A 79 3.07 18.33 5.20
C PHE A 79 3.26 17.22 6.24
N ASP A 80 2.32 17.11 7.16
CA ASP A 80 2.30 16.05 8.17
C ASP A 80 1.57 14.83 7.64
N VAL A 81 2.29 13.73 7.46
CA VAL A 81 1.72 12.45 7.03
C VAL A 81 1.26 11.68 8.26
N ASP A 82 -0.06 11.55 8.40
CA ASP A 82 -0.71 10.70 9.39
C ASP A 82 -1.32 9.45 8.74
N LEU A 83 -0.80 8.29 9.12
CA LEU A 83 -1.26 6.98 8.64
C LEU A 83 -2.19 6.26 9.63
N THR A 84 -2.55 6.87 10.77
CA THR A 84 -3.34 6.20 11.83
C THR A 84 -4.68 5.67 11.33
N ARG A 85 -5.29 6.40 10.40
CA ARG A 85 -6.61 6.08 9.82
C ARG A 85 -6.51 5.43 8.44
N LYS A 86 -5.31 5.03 8.01
CA LYS A 86 -5.15 4.34 6.73
C LYS A 86 -5.33 2.84 6.92
N PRO A 87 -6.10 2.17 6.04
CA PRO A 87 -6.23 0.73 6.10
C PRO A 87 -4.88 0.07 5.80
N VAL A 88 -4.66 -1.09 6.43
CA VAL A 88 -3.51 -1.96 6.16
C VAL A 88 -4.04 -3.35 5.88
N LEU A 89 -3.66 -3.90 4.73
CA LEU A 89 -3.90 -5.29 4.38
C LEU A 89 -2.57 -5.99 4.18
N ASN A 90 -2.07 -6.54 5.27
CA ASN A 90 -0.80 -7.22 5.31
C ASN A 90 -0.89 -8.50 6.16
N PHE A 91 -0.12 -9.52 5.79
CA PHE A 91 0.06 -10.69 6.62
C PHE A 91 1.46 -11.26 6.47
N SER A 92 1.89 -12.04 7.46
CA SER A 92 3.12 -12.81 7.42
C SER A 92 2.83 -14.31 7.39
N VAL A 93 3.77 -15.07 6.80
CA VAL A 93 3.68 -16.52 6.62
C VAL A 93 4.95 -17.16 7.13
N GLY A 94 4.86 -17.89 8.25
CA GLY A 94 5.96 -18.63 8.87
C GLY A 94 7.27 -17.82 8.98
N PRO A 95 8.41 -18.50 9.18
CA PRO A 95 9.72 -17.88 9.01
C PRO A 95 10.10 -17.72 7.52
N THR A 96 9.48 -18.50 6.63
CA THR A 96 9.74 -18.47 5.18
C THR A 96 8.47 -18.78 4.39
N LEU A 97 8.45 -18.39 3.11
CA LEU A 97 7.40 -18.75 2.15
C LEU A 97 7.50 -20.18 1.60
N LYS A 98 8.37 -21.00 2.19
CA LYS A 98 8.54 -22.40 1.83
C LYS A 98 8.15 -23.30 2.98
N ALA A 99 7.48 -24.40 2.65
CA ALA A 99 7.08 -25.43 3.61
C ALA A 99 7.17 -26.82 2.96
N ARG A 100 7.17 -27.88 3.77
CA ARG A 100 7.00 -29.26 3.30
C ARG A 100 5.55 -29.72 3.40
N VAL A 101 5.19 -30.74 2.62
CA VAL A 101 3.88 -31.40 2.75
C VAL A 101 3.65 -31.83 4.20
N GLY A 102 2.48 -31.49 4.75
CA GLY A 102 2.10 -31.80 6.13
C GLY A 102 2.70 -30.89 7.20
N GLN A 103 3.72 -30.09 6.88
CA GLN A 103 4.31 -29.15 7.83
C GLN A 103 3.30 -28.03 8.17
N PRO A 104 3.03 -27.77 9.46
CA PRO A 104 2.24 -26.62 9.88
C PRO A 104 2.92 -25.31 9.50
N VAL A 105 2.18 -24.43 8.83
CA VAL A 105 2.60 -23.08 8.48
C VAL A 105 1.72 -22.09 9.24
N ALA A 106 2.35 -21.19 9.99
CA ALA A 106 1.66 -20.13 10.70
C ALA A 106 1.37 -18.94 9.78
N PHE A 107 0.19 -18.36 9.90
CA PHE A 107 -0.25 -17.17 9.20
C PHE A 107 -0.71 -16.12 10.21
N ASP A 108 -0.17 -14.91 10.13
CA ASP A 108 -0.43 -13.82 11.07
C ASP A 108 -0.85 -12.55 10.33
N ALA A 109 -2.04 -12.04 10.64
CA ALA A 109 -2.60 -10.80 10.12
C ALA A 109 -2.84 -9.76 11.23
N LEU A 110 -2.03 -9.75 12.29
CA LEU A 110 -2.16 -8.79 13.39
C LEU A 110 -1.91 -7.34 12.96
N ASP A 111 -1.04 -7.12 11.98
CA ASP A 111 -0.75 -5.78 11.45
C ASP A 111 -1.84 -5.27 10.50
N SER A 112 -2.77 -6.15 10.09
CA SER A 112 -3.91 -5.77 9.26
C SER A 112 -4.98 -5.03 10.07
N VAL A 113 -5.34 -3.83 9.60
CA VAL A 113 -6.30 -2.94 10.27
C VAL A 113 -7.24 -2.26 9.27
N LEU A 114 -8.49 -2.09 9.70
CA LEU A 114 -9.47 -1.20 9.06
C LEU A 114 -9.90 -0.19 10.12
N PRO A 115 -9.18 0.94 10.29
CA PRO A 115 -9.40 1.85 11.43
C PRO A 115 -10.81 2.47 11.51
N ASP A 116 -11.48 2.59 10.36
CA ASP A 116 -12.83 3.14 10.28
C ASP A 116 -13.94 2.09 10.51
N CYS A 117 -13.58 0.83 10.79
CA CYS A 117 -14.51 -0.26 11.08
C CYS A 117 -14.54 -0.57 12.58
N GLN A 118 -15.73 -0.87 13.11
CA GLN A 118 -15.93 -1.21 14.52
C GLN A 118 -15.44 -2.63 14.84
N SER A 119 -15.62 -3.56 13.91
CA SER A 119 -15.08 -4.91 14.02
C SER A 119 -14.59 -5.40 12.67
N VAL A 120 -13.62 -6.32 12.69
CA VAL A 120 -12.99 -6.87 11.49
C VAL A 120 -12.84 -8.37 11.64
N VAL A 121 -13.34 -9.12 10.66
CA VAL A 121 -13.14 -10.57 10.53
C VAL A 121 -12.08 -10.84 9.47
N VAL A 122 -11.10 -11.68 9.80
CA VAL A 122 -10.06 -12.12 8.89
C VAL A 122 -10.44 -13.49 8.32
N ILE A 123 -10.43 -13.61 7.00
CA ILE A 123 -10.76 -14.84 6.27
C ILE A 123 -9.57 -15.26 5.43
N TRP A 124 -9.18 -16.52 5.54
CA TRP A 124 -8.10 -17.15 4.79
C TRP A 124 -8.67 -18.13 3.76
N ASP A 125 -8.19 -18.04 2.52
CA ASP A 125 -8.37 -19.06 1.47
C ASP A 125 -6.98 -19.54 1.04
N PHE A 126 -6.63 -20.76 1.44
CA PHE A 126 -5.31 -21.34 1.19
C PHE A 126 -5.13 -21.84 -0.24
N ARG A 127 -6.18 -21.79 -1.07
CA ARG A 127 -6.18 -22.25 -2.47
C ARG A 127 -5.91 -23.73 -2.66
N ASP A 128 -6.04 -24.52 -1.59
CA ASP A 128 -5.97 -25.98 -1.60
C ASP A 128 -7.35 -26.63 -1.34
N GLY A 129 -8.41 -25.81 -1.33
CA GLY A 129 -9.79 -26.20 -1.04
C GLY A 129 -10.22 -25.92 0.40
N TYR A 130 -9.33 -25.43 1.27
CA TYR A 130 -9.64 -25.09 2.65
C TYR A 130 -9.65 -23.58 2.91
N THR A 131 -10.52 -23.17 3.82
CA THR A 131 -10.63 -21.81 4.33
C THR A 131 -10.64 -21.80 5.84
N GLN A 132 -10.09 -20.75 6.45
CA GLN A 132 -10.10 -20.56 7.90
C GLN A 132 -10.45 -19.12 8.27
N GLN A 133 -10.78 -18.88 9.54
CA GLN A 133 -10.99 -17.55 10.09
C GLN A 133 -10.15 -17.37 11.35
N GLY A 134 -9.69 -16.14 11.56
CA GLY A 134 -8.88 -15.77 12.73
C GLY A 134 -7.71 -14.87 12.36
N ARG A 135 -7.26 -14.04 13.31
CA ARG A 135 -6.11 -13.15 13.09
C ARG A 135 -4.78 -13.91 13.02
N ARG A 136 -4.71 -15.05 13.70
CA ARG A 136 -3.61 -16.01 13.63
C ARG A 136 -4.20 -17.38 13.40
N VAL A 137 -3.66 -18.09 12.42
CA VAL A 137 -4.08 -19.45 12.09
C VAL A 137 -2.88 -20.29 11.71
N GLU A 138 -3.02 -21.61 11.80
CA GLU A 138 -2.05 -22.58 11.28
C GLU A 138 -2.71 -23.45 10.22
N HIS A 139 -1.99 -23.73 9.14
CA HIS A 139 -2.45 -24.59 8.07
C HIS A 139 -1.34 -25.49 7.54
N SER A 140 -1.68 -26.75 7.25
CA SER A 140 -0.78 -27.74 6.67
C SER A 140 -1.26 -28.13 5.28
N PHE A 141 -0.44 -27.91 4.26
CA PHE A 141 -0.75 -28.28 2.89
C PHE A 141 -0.54 -29.78 2.67
N ARG A 142 -1.50 -30.43 2.02
CA ARG A 142 -1.48 -31.89 1.79
C ARG A 142 -0.79 -32.31 0.48
N LYS A 143 -0.45 -31.35 -0.37
CA LYS A 143 0.18 -31.59 -1.67
C LYS A 143 1.25 -30.55 -1.90
N ALA A 144 2.33 -30.96 -2.56
CA ALA A 144 3.34 -30.04 -3.07
C ALA A 144 2.72 -29.16 -4.17
N GLY A 145 3.19 -27.92 -4.29
CA GLY A 145 2.66 -26.96 -5.25
C GLY A 145 2.92 -25.51 -4.84
N ARG A 146 2.40 -24.60 -5.66
CA ARG A 146 2.40 -23.16 -5.39
C ARG A 146 0.98 -22.73 -5.03
N PHE A 147 0.82 -22.18 -3.85
CA PHE A 147 -0.47 -21.79 -3.30
C PHE A 147 -0.51 -20.28 -3.12
N PRO A 148 -1.28 -19.54 -3.95
CA PRO A 148 -1.44 -18.10 -3.79
C PRO A 148 -2.44 -17.81 -2.65
N VAL A 149 -2.02 -18.03 -1.41
CA VAL A 149 -2.85 -17.88 -0.21
C VAL A 149 -3.45 -16.48 -0.17
N ARG A 150 -4.77 -16.42 0.04
CA ARG A 150 -5.53 -15.17 0.08
C ARG A 150 -5.96 -14.86 1.50
N MET A 151 -5.76 -13.63 1.91
CA MET A 151 -6.29 -13.07 3.15
C MET A 151 -7.27 -11.96 2.79
N SER A 152 -8.46 -11.99 3.39
CA SER A 152 -9.48 -10.96 3.23
C SER A 152 -9.86 -10.38 4.58
N LEU A 153 -9.96 -9.05 4.66
CA LEU A 153 -10.56 -8.38 5.81
C LEU A 153 -12.01 -8.05 5.49
N ARG A 154 -12.92 -8.44 6.38
CA ARG A 154 -14.33 -8.06 6.33
C ARG A 154 -14.65 -7.19 7.53
N GLY A 155 -14.75 -5.88 7.27
CA GLY A 155 -15.15 -4.90 8.28
C GLY A 155 -16.67 -4.86 8.49
N TYR A 156 -17.08 -4.50 9.72
CA TYR A 156 -18.46 -4.19 10.08
C TYR A 156 -18.51 -2.90 10.90
N GLY A 157 -19.53 -2.07 10.68
CA GLY A 157 -19.75 -0.81 11.40
C GLY A 157 -20.56 0.19 10.56
N PRO A 158 -20.97 1.32 11.16
CA PRO A 158 -21.64 2.41 10.44
C PRO A 158 -20.66 3.18 9.53
N GLY A 159 -21.19 3.93 8.55
CA GLY A 159 -20.41 4.90 7.76
C GLY A 159 -19.51 4.31 6.67
N ALA A 160 -18.29 4.84 6.54
CA ALA A 160 -17.30 4.54 5.49
C ALA A 160 -16.58 3.18 5.63
N CYS A 161 -17.07 2.29 6.51
CA CYS A 161 -16.60 0.92 6.62
C CYS A 161 -17.08 0.11 5.40
N ALA A 162 -16.44 0.30 4.25
CA ALA A 162 -16.77 -0.39 3.01
C ALA A 162 -15.50 -0.79 2.26
N ALA A 163 -15.07 -2.03 2.50
CA ALA A 163 -14.54 -2.94 1.48
C ALA A 163 -14.21 -4.30 2.12
N SER A 164 -14.63 -5.39 1.45
CA SER A 164 -13.90 -6.64 1.53
C SER A 164 -12.70 -6.51 0.59
N ASN A 165 -11.56 -6.08 1.12
CA ASN A 165 -10.32 -6.09 0.37
C ASN A 165 -9.61 -7.42 0.62
N CYS A 166 -8.93 -7.91 -0.40
CA CYS A 166 -8.15 -9.13 -0.29
C CYS A 166 -6.76 -8.95 -0.90
N VAL A 167 -5.79 -9.55 -0.23
CA VAL A 167 -4.39 -9.59 -0.64
C VAL A 167 -3.96 -11.03 -0.75
N SER A 168 -2.93 -11.30 -1.55
CA SER A 168 -2.41 -12.64 -1.74
C SER A 168 -0.89 -12.71 -1.68
N GLN A 169 -0.39 -13.85 -1.20
CA GLN A 169 1.02 -14.16 -1.15
C GLN A 169 1.24 -15.62 -1.51
N GLU A 170 2.23 -15.89 -2.37
CA GLU A 170 2.54 -17.26 -2.80
C GLU A 170 3.34 -18.01 -1.73
N VAL A 171 2.83 -19.19 -1.36
CA VAL A 171 3.51 -20.18 -0.52
C VAL A 171 3.91 -21.35 -1.40
N ILE A 172 5.18 -21.74 -1.33
CA ILE A 172 5.73 -22.87 -2.08
C ILE A 172 5.81 -24.07 -1.15
N VAL A 173 5.08 -25.13 -1.48
CA VAL A 173 5.09 -26.39 -0.74
C VAL A 173 5.90 -27.40 -1.53
N GLU A 174 7.00 -27.83 -0.93
CA GLU A 174 7.89 -28.86 -1.43
C GLU A 174 7.47 -30.23 -0.86
N PRO A 175 7.83 -31.34 -1.50
CA PRO A 175 7.57 -32.68 -0.98
C PRO A 175 8.07 -32.92 0.45
#